data_AF-A0A348AJN2-F1
#
_entry.id   AF-A0A348AJN2-F1
#
_cell.length_a   1.000
_cell.length_b   1.000
_cell.length_c   1.000
_cell.angle_alpha   90.00
_cell.angle_beta   90.00
_cell.angle_gamma   90.00
#
_symmetry.space_group_name_H-M   'P 1'
#
loop_
_entity.id
_entity.type
_entity.pdbx_description
1 polymer ?
#
loop_
_entity_poly.entity_id
_entity_poly.type
_entity_poly.pdbx_seq_one_letter_code
_entity_poly.pdbx_strand_id
1 'polypeptide(L)'
;MLSGVAASKGVATNYTTGLEARMMAEVAHAVAGMETEKVNEILDKLVAMYEKDYKTAPKGKPFEECYDVAGLVPTEEYLAVYDEAVKILTGLGLDYWSKK
;
A
#
# COMPACT_ATOMS: atom_id res chain seq x y z
N MET A 1 3.99 15.91 -7.55
CA MET A 1 3.80 14.80 -8.52
C MET A 1 4.17 13.53 -7.80
N LEU A 2 3.29 12.52 -7.77
CA LEU A 2 3.57 11.17 -7.26
C LEU A 2 3.71 10.24 -8.47
N SER A 3 4.72 9.37 -8.47
CA SER A 3 4.99 8.41 -9.55
C SER A 3 5.23 7.03 -8.95
N GLY A 4 4.37 6.08 -9.26
CA GLY A 4 4.34 4.73 -8.67
C GLY A 4 3.00 4.03 -8.94
N VAL A 5 2.88 2.72 -8.69
CA VAL A 5 3.83 1.82 -8.02
C VAL A 5 4.29 0.72 -8.99
N ALA A 6 5.60 0.55 -9.16
CA ALA A 6 6.19 -0.54 -9.95
C ALA A 6 6.26 -1.84 -9.12
N ALA A 7 5.09 -2.41 -8.82
CA ALA A 7 4.96 -3.64 -8.06
C ALA A 7 5.70 -4.82 -8.72
N SER A 8 6.03 -5.83 -7.91
CA SER A 8 6.92 -6.96 -8.29
C SER A 8 8.23 -6.51 -8.94
N LYS A 9 8.81 -5.41 -8.42
CA LYS A 9 10.05 -4.76 -8.92
C LYS A 9 9.94 -4.24 -10.37
N GLY A 10 8.74 -4.10 -10.91
CA GLY A 10 8.50 -3.59 -12.26
C GLY A 10 8.96 -4.51 -13.40
N VAL A 11 9.24 -5.79 -13.10
CA VAL A 11 9.76 -6.76 -14.09
C VAL A 11 8.76 -7.87 -14.43
N ALA A 12 7.65 -7.97 -13.70
CA ALA A 12 6.63 -9.00 -13.93
C ALA A 12 5.44 -8.43 -14.72
N THR A 13 5.10 -9.10 -15.82
CA THR A 13 4.00 -8.70 -16.72
C THR A 13 2.66 -8.68 -15.99
N ASN A 14 1.97 -7.54 -16.02
CA ASN A 14 0.64 -7.30 -15.44
C ASN A 14 0.57 -7.31 -13.90
N TYR A 15 1.68 -7.20 -13.18
CA TYR A 15 1.69 -7.16 -11.69
C TYR A 15 1.56 -5.74 -11.12
N THR A 16 0.86 -4.84 -11.79
CA THR A 16 0.68 -3.45 -11.34
C THR A 16 -0.77 -3.03 -11.53
N THR A 17 -1.41 -2.50 -10.49
CA THR A 17 -2.83 -2.10 -10.54
C THR A 17 -3.03 -0.64 -10.07
N GLY A 18 -4.28 -0.19 -10.06
CA GLY A 18 -4.65 1.11 -9.51
C GLY A 18 -4.71 1.13 -7.97
N LEU A 19 -4.79 -0.03 -7.31
CA LEU A 19 -4.98 -0.08 -5.86
C LEU A 19 -3.71 0.31 -5.10
N GLU A 20 -2.52 -0.02 -5.62
CA GLU A 20 -1.26 0.43 -5.05
C GLU A 20 -1.09 1.95 -5.17
N ALA A 21 -1.54 2.53 -6.30
CA ALA A 21 -1.51 3.98 -6.49
C ALA A 21 -2.49 4.71 -5.55
N ARG A 22 -3.66 4.10 -5.27
CA ARG A 22 -4.60 4.60 -4.26
C ARG A 22 -3.95 4.66 -2.89
N MET A 23 -3.35 3.55 -2.42
CA MET A 23 -2.65 3.52 -1.14
C MET A 23 -1.57 4.62 -1.06
N MET A 24 -0.76 4.78 -2.12
CA MET A 24 0.27 5.81 -2.19
C MET A 24 -0.30 7.23 -2.00
N ALA A 25 -1.40 7.54 -2.69
CA ALA A 25 -2.03 8.86 -2.60
C ALA A 25 -2.65 9.12 -1.21
N GLU A 26 -3.31 8.13 -0.64
CA GLU A 26 -3.95 8.23 0.68
C GLU A 26 -2.92 8.38 1.80
N VAL A 27 -1.84 7.59 1.78
CA VAL A 27 -0.71 7.77 2.71
C VAL A 27 -0.04 9.12 2.52
N ALA A 28 0.19 9.56 1.27
CA ALA A 28 0.79 10.88 1.00
C ALA A 28 -0.07 12.02 1.59
N HIS A 29 -1.39 11.90 1.50
CA HIS A 29 -2.31 12.86 2.10
C HIS A 29 -2.30 12.77 3.65
N ALA A 30 -2.21 11.56 4.21
CA ALA A 30 -2.14 11.35 5.65
C ALA A 30 -0.90 12.01 6.28
N VAL A 31 0.25 11.92 5.60
CA VAL A 31 1.52 12.46 6.11
C VAL A 31 1.74 13.94 5.82
N ALA A 32 0.95 14.52 4.92
CA ALA A 32 1.08 15.92 4.54
C ALA A 32 0.85 16.84 5.75
N GLY A 33 1.89 17.56 6.15
CA GLY A 33 1.85 18.48 7.29
C GLY A 33 2.14 17.83 8.65
N MET A 34 2.55 16.56 8.71
CA MET A 34 3.04 15.94 9.95
C MET A 34 4.44 16.42 10.30
N GLU A 35 4.73 16.52 11.60
CA GLU A 35 6.07 16.79 12.13
C GLU A 35 7.06 15.68 11.71
N THR A 36 8.24 16.08 11.27
CA THR A 36 9.26 15.16 10.73
C THR A 36 9.72 14.13 11.76
N GLU A 37 9.82 14.52 13.03
CA GLU A 37 10.18 13.60 14.13
C GLU A 37 9.16 12.47 14.27
N LYS A 38 7.86 12.78 14.22
CA LYS A 38 6.79 11.78 14.27
C LYS A 38 6.81 10.88 13.02
N VAL A 39 7.09 11.45 11.86
CA VAL A 39 7.22 10.67 10.61
C VAL A 39 8.39 9.68 10.71
N ASN A 40 9.53 10.08 11.27
CA ASN A 40 10.67 9.19 11.48
C ASN A 40 10.32 8.00 12.38
N GLU A 41 9.61 8.24 13.50
CA GLU A 41 9.16 7.15 14.38
C GLU A 41 8.22 6.17 13.68
N ILE A 42 7.34 6.67 12.80
CA ILE A 42 6.42 5.83 12.00
C ILE A 42 7.21 5.00 10.99
N LEU A 43 8.16 5.62 10.29
CA LEU A 43 9.00 4.95 9.29
C LEU A 43 9.83 3.83 9.92
N ASP A 44 10.46 4.06 11.06
CA ASP A 44 11.26 3.04 11.76
C ASP A 44 10.42 1.82 12.12
N LYS A 45 9.21 2.03 12.65
CA LYS A 45 8.27 0.95 12.96
C LYS A 45 7.76 0.24 11.71
N LEU A 46 7.48 0.98 10.64
CA LEU A 46 6.96 0.45 9.38
C LEU A 46 7.99 -0.43 8.67
N VAL A 47 9.22 0.06 8.53
CA VAL A 47 10.32 -0.66 7.87
C VAL A 47 10.68 -1.93 8.64
N ALA A 48 10.72 -1.87 9.97
CA ALA A 48 11.03 -3.01 10.83
C ALA A 48 10.06 -4.20 10.64
N MET A 49 8.84 -3.96 10.16
CA MET A 49 7.85 -5.03 9.92
C MET A 49 8.16 -5.88 8.69
N TYR A 50 8.82 -5.35 7.66
CA TYR A 50 9.03 -6.09 6.40
C TYR A 50 10.49 -6.22 5.97
N GLU A 51 11.43 -5.49 6.59
CA GLU A 51 12.83 -5.47 6.15
C GLU A 51 13.54 -6.83 6.22
N LYS A 52 13.03 -7.76 7.03
CA LYS A 52 13.61 -9.10 7.19
C LYS A 52 13.19 -10.06 6.07
N ASP A 53 12.11 -9.73 5.36
CA ASP A 53 11.45 -10.62 4.40
C ASP A 53 11.76 -10.27 2.94
N TYR A 54 12.77 -9.44 2.67
CA TYR A 54 13.10 -9.05 1.28
C TYR A 54 13.40 -10.22 0.35
N LYS A 55 13.94 -11.34 0.88
CA LYS A 55 14.24 -12.55 0.09
C LYS A 55 13.03 -13.43 -0.14
N THR A 56 12.04 -13.35 0.74
CA THR A 56 10.84 -14.18 0.79
C THR A 56 9.57 -13.39 0.47
N ALA A 57 9.72 -12.15 0.02
CA ALA A 57 8.63 -11.26 -0.30
C ALA A 57 7.67 -11.94 -1.30
N PRO A 58 6.35 -11.95 -1.00
CA PRO A 58 5.38 -12.59 -1.85
C PRO A 58 5.39 -11.93 -3.24
N LYS A 59 5.31 -12.76 -4.29
CA LYS A 59 5.34 -12.28 -5.67
C LYS A 59 4.16 -11.36 -5.99
N GLY A 60 3.04 -11.51 -5.29
CA GLY A 60 1.75 -10.90 -5.61
C GLY A 60 1.01 -11.71 -6.67
N LYS A 61 -0.02 -11.10 -7.24
CA LYS A 61 -0.86 -11.67 -8.30
C LYS A 61 -0.92 -10.69 -9.49
N PRO A 62 -1.11 -11.18 -10.73
CA PRO A 62 -1.31 -10.33 -11.89
C PRO A 62 -2.68 -9.65 -11.83
N PHE A 63 -2.83 -8.54 -12.55
CA PHE A 63 -4.04 -7.70 -12.59
C PHE A 63 -5.32 -8.51 -12.80
N GLU A 64 -5.29 -9.48 -13.69
CA GLU A 64 -6.41 -10.34 -14.04
C GLU A 64 -6.87 -11.25 -12.89
N GLU A 65 -6.02 -11.50 -11.90
CA GLU A 65 -6.36 -12.27 -10.70
C GLU A 65 -6.78 -11.37 -9.52
N CYS A 66 -6.41 -10.08 -9.53
CA CYS A 66 -6.74 -9.13 -8.46
C CYS A 66 -7.93 -8.23 -8.79
N TYR A 67 -8.38 -8.21 -10.05
CA TYR A 67 -9.45 -7.34 -10.54
C TYR A 67 -10.49 -8.14 -11.33
N ASP A 68 -11.75 -7.72 -11.21
CA ASP A 68 -12.73 -7.96 -12.26
C ASP A 68 -12.36 -7.11 -13.47
N VAL A 69 -11.79 -7.75 -14.49
CA VAL A 69 -11.30 -7.08 -15.71
C VAL A 69 -12.44 -6.39 -16.48
N ALA A 70 -13.68 -6.88 -16.40
CA ALA A 70 -14.80 -6.28 -17.09
C ALA A 70 -15.28 -5.00 -16.38
N GLY A 71 -15.36 -5.04 -15.05
CA GLY A 71 -15.78 -3.90 -14.23
C GLY A 71 -14.66 -2.93 -13.87
N LEU A 72 -13.39 -3.32 -14.06
CA LEU A 72 -12.20 -2.62 -13.55
C LEU A 72 -12.28 -2.35 -12.03
N VAL A 73 -12.84 -3.30 -11.29
CA VAL A 73 -13.01 -3.22 -9.83
C VAL A 73 -12.08 -4.24 -9.16
N PRO A 74 -11.37 -3.88 -8.08
CA PRO A 74 -10.58 -4.85 -7.33
C PRO A 74 -11.48 -5.93 -6.73
N THR A 75 -10.95 -7.14 -6.63
CA THR A 75 -11.64 -8.26 -5.97
C THR A 75 -11.74 -8.03 -4.47
N GLU A 76 -12.70 -8.70 -3.83
CA GLU A 76 -12.84 -8.66 -2.36
C GLU A 76 -11.58 -9.13 -1.64
N GLU A 77 -10.86 -10.11 -2.20
CA GLU A 77 -9.57 -10.56 -1.66
C GLU A 77 -8.56 -9.40 -1.64
N TYR A 78 -8.47 -8.63 -2.73
CA TYR A 78 -7.50 -7.55 -2.79
C TYR A 78 -7.90 -6.37 -1.89
N LEU A 79 -9.19 -6.11 -1.74
CA LEU A 79 -9.72 -5.15 -0.78
C LEU A 79 -9.47 -5.59 0.68
N ALA A 80 -9.55 -6.88 0.99
CA ALA A 80 -9.21 -7.37 2.32
C ALA A 80 -7.74 -7.12 2.68
N VAL A 81 -6.83 -7.37 1.73
CA VAL A 81 -5.39 -7.04 1.88
C VAL A 81 -5.18 -5.54 2.07
N TYR A 82 -5.94 -4.72 1.33
CA TYR A 82 -5.91 -3.27 1.47
C TYR A 82 -6.33 -2.83 2.88
N ASP A 83 -7.45 -3.37 3.38
CA ASP A 83 -7.98 -3.05 4.70
C ASP A 83 -7.03 -3.47 5.83
N GLU A 84 -6.34 -4.60 5.68
CA GLU A 84 -5.28 -5.01 6.61
C GLU A 84 -4.12 -4.02 6.62
N ALA A 85 -3.65 -3.57 5.45
CA ALA A 85 -2.61 -2.55 5.36
C ALA A 85 -3.07 -1.22 5.99
N VAL A 86 -4.31 -0.80 5.74
CA VAL A 86 -4.90 0.40 6.37
C VAL A 86 -4.95 0.29 7.89
N LYS A 87 -5.32 -0.88 8.44
CA LYS A 87 -5.34 -1.10 9.90
C LYS A 87 -3.94 -0.97 10.49
N ILE A 88 -2.93 -1.54 9.85
CA ILE A 88 -1.53 -1.42 10.28
C ILE A 88 -1.11 0.05 10.28
N LEU A 89 -1.33 0.76 9.18
CA LEU A 89 -0.98 2.17 9.02
C LEU A 89 -1.70 3.08 10.03
N THR A 90 -2.98 2.79 10.28
CA THR A 90 -3.77 3.48 11.31
C THR A 90 -3.23 3.21 12.72
N GLY A 91 -2.85 1.97 13.01
CA GLY A 91 -2.21 1.58 14.27
C GLY A 91 -0.84 2.22 14.50
N LEU A 92 -0.12 2.59 13.43
CA LEU A 92 1.12 3.35 13.51
C LEU A 92 0.90 4.85 13.73
N GLY A 93 -0.32 5.36 13.56
CA GLY A 93 -0.69 6.74 13.86
C GLY A 93 -1.04 7.61 12.66
N LEU A 94 -1.31 7.02 11.48
CA LEU A 94 -1.88 7.72 10.32
C LEU A 94 -3.41 7.84 10.47
N ASP A 95 -3.98 9.01 10.18
CA ASP A 95 -5.37 9.34 10.51
C ASP A 95 -6.30 9.51 9.29
N TYR A 96 -5.84 9.22 8.07
CA TYR A 96 -6.61 9.44 6.84
C TYR A 96 -7.95 8.69 6.82
N TRP A 97 -7.95 7.40 7.14
CA TRP A 97 -9.13 6.53 7.14
C TRP A 97 -9.98 6.66 8.42
N SER A 98 -9.48 7.37 9.42
CA SER A 98 -10.17 7.57 10.70
C SER A 98 -11.07 8.80 10.71
N LYS A 99 -10.98 9.66 9.68
CA LYS A 99 -11.83 10.85 9.54
C LYS A 99 -13.24 10.45 9.12
N LYS A 100 -14.17 10.55 10.07
CA LYS A 100 -15.62 10.67 9.81
C LYS A 100 -15.96 12.10 9.40
#